data_AF-A0A6A4RBC8-F1
#
_entry.id   AF-A0A6A4RBC8-F1
#
_cell.length_a   1.000
_cell.length_b   1.000
_cell.length_c   1.000
_cell.angle_alpha   90.00
_cell.angle_beta   90.00
_cell.angle_gamma   90.00
#
_symmetry.space_group_name_H-M   'P 1'
#
loop_
_entity.id
_entity.type
_entity.pdbx_description
1 polymer ?
#
loop_
_entity_poly.entity_id
_entity_poly.type
_entity_poly.pdbx_seq_one_letter_code
_entity_poly.pdbx_strand_id
1 'polypeptide(L)' 'MADRMMRTFCSDINASTINPWMQIPSFYGPTDVRYIVKNNNSETGTPPGTSVIFTTSVWIHVSPSRLFNFLRHESSRKKV' A
#
# COMPACT_ATOMS: atom_id res chain seq x y z
N MET A 1 -18.40 4.52 4.52
CA MET A 1 -17.42 4.42 3.41
C MET A 1 -16.02 4.04 3.87
N ALA A 2 -15.51 4.59 4.98
CA ALA A 2 -14.17 4.27 5.50
C ALA A 2 -13.91 2.76 5.72
N ASP A 3 -14.89 2.01 6.27
CA ASP A 3 -14.75 0.55 6.47
C ASP A 3 -14.52 -0.20 5.15
N ARG A 4 -15.31 0.12 4.12
CA ARG A 4 -15.15 -0.47 2.78
C ARG A 4 -13.77 -0.16 2.19
N MET A 5 -13.32 1.09 2.29
CA MET A 5 -11.98 1.48 1.82
C MET A 5 -10.87 0.73 2.56
N MET A 6 -10.98 0.61 3.88
CA MET A 6 -10.02 -0.14 4.70
C MET A 6 -9.97 -1.62 4.31
N ARG A 7 -11.11 -2.27 4.11
CA ARG A 7 -11.18 -3.69 3.70
C ARG A 7 -10.54 -3.92 2.34
N THR A 8 -10.85 -3.06 1.35
CA THR A 8 -10.24 -3.14 0.02
C THR A 8 -8.72 -2.99 0.12
N PHE A 9 -8.24 -1.99 0.86
CA PHE A 9 -6.81 -1.78 1.08
C PHE A 9 -6.12 -3.00 1.72
N CYS A 10 -6.69 -3.58 2.78
CA CYS A 10 -6.15 -4.77 3.43
C CYS A 10 -6.15 -6.00 2.51
N SER A 11 -7.17 -6.15 1.67
CA SER A 11 -7.25 -7.22 0.68
C SER A 11 -6.15 -7.10 -0.37
N ASP A 12 -5.88 -5.87 -0.83
CA ASP A 12 -4.92 -5.60 -1.89
C ASP A 12 -3.47 -5.77 -1.43
N ILE A 13 -3.14 -5.39 -0.19
CA ILE A 13 -1.76 -5.40 0.34
C ILE A 13 -1.32 -6.75 0.91
N ASN A 14 -2.20 -7.74 0.92
CA ASN A 14 -1.85 -9.08 1.39
C ASN A 14 -0.82 -9.75 0.47
N ALA A 15 0.14 -10.47 1.06
CA ALA A 15 1.17 -11.28 0.37
C ALA A 15 0.64 -12.65 -0.13
N SER A 16 -0.68 -12.78 -0.30
CA SER A 16 -1.33 -13.96 -0.84
C SER A 16 -0.94 -14.19 -2.29
N THR A 17 -0.99 -15.44 -2.75
CA THR A 17 -0.77 -15.82 -4.16
C THR A 17 -1.77 -15.17 -5.13
N ILE A 18 -2.88 -14.66 -4.62
CA ILE A 18 -3.88 -13.88 -5.36
C ILE A 18 -3.30 -12.53 -5.83
N ASN A 19 -2.31 -11.98 -5.12
CA ASN A 19 -1.69 -10.70 -5.43
C ASN A 19 -0.21 -10.92 -5.85
N PRO A 20 0.08 -11.16 -7.15
CA PRO A 20 1.44 -11.41 -7.61
C PRO A 20 2.26 -10.12 -7.62
N TRP A 21 2.75 -9.70 -6.45
CA TRP A 21 3.61 -8.53 -6.30
C TRP A 21 4.90 -8.66 -7.11
N MET A 22 5.10 -7.75 -8.08
CA MET A 22 6.26 -7.72 -8.96
C MET A 22 7.26 -6.67 -8.50
N GLN A 23 8.56 -6.96 -8.60
CA GLN A 23 9.62 -5.97 -8.39
C GLN A 23 9.73 -5.03 -9.60
N ILE A 24 10.09 -3.77 -9.36
CA ILE A 24 10.37 -2.81 -10.43
C ILE A 24 11.79 -3.08 -10.98
N PRO A 25 11.97 -3.55 -12.23
CA PRO A 25 13.24 -4.06 -12.73
C PRO A 25 14.40 -3.05 -12.76
N SER A 26 14.10 -1.75 -12.75
CA SER A 26 15.09 -0.66 -12.82
C SER A 26 15.31 0.05 -11.48
N PHE A 27 14.64 -0.37 -10.41
CA PHE A 27 14.77 0.25 -9.10
C PHE A 27 15.88 -0.45 -8.30
N TYR A 28 17.13 -0.12 -8.60
CA TYR A 28 18.31 -0.61 -7.87
C TYR A 28 18.58 0.30 -6.66
N GLY A 29 17.93 0.02 -5.55
CA GLY A 29 18.13 0.71 -4.27
C GLY A 29 17.76 -0.18 -3.09
N PRO A 30 18.05 0.23 -1.83
CA PRO A 30 17.69 -0.55 -0.64
C PRO A 30 16.18 -0.63 -0.40
N THR A 31 15.38 0.16 -1.14
CA THR A 31 13.93 0.21 -1.00
C THR A 31 13.29 -0.92 -1.79
N ASP A 32 12.70 -1.89 -1.08
CA ASP A 32 11.86 -2.94 -1.68
C ASP A 32 10.54 -2.31 -2.13
N VAL A 33 10.50 -1.84 -3.38
CA VAL A 33 9.28 -1.31 -4.02
C VAL A 33 8.73 -2.38 -4.94
N ARG A 34 7.46 -2.73 -4.75
CA ARG A 34 6.73 -3.71 -5.55
C ARG A 34 5.47 -3.10 -6.13
N TYR A 35 5.00 -3.66 -7.24
CA TYR A 35 3.78 -3.23 -7.89
C TYR A 35 2.89 -4.39 -8.30
N ILE A 36 1.60 -4.11 -8.45
CA ILE A 36 0.63 -4.96 -9.15
C ILE A 36 -0.19 -4.10 -10.11
N VAL A 37 -0.69 -4.74 -11.16
CA VAL A 37 -1.64 -4.14 -12.10
C VAL A 37 -2.96 -4.88 -11.96
N LYS A 38 -4.01 -4.18 -11.53
CA LYS A 38 -5.36 -4.73 -11.38
C LYS A 38 -6.24 -4.20 -12.51
N ASN A 39 -6.96 -5.10 -13.18
CA ASN A 39 -7.93 -4.74 -14.19
C ASN A 39 -9.33 -5.02 -13.65
N ASN A 40 -10.10 -3.96 -13.40
CA ASN A 40 -11.38 -4.03 -12.70
C ASN A 40 -12.58 -4.08 -13.67
N ASN A 41 -12.35 -4.37 -14.94
CA ASN A 41 -13.39 -4.33 -15.98
C ASN A 41 -14.55 -5.33 -15.75
N SER A 42 -14.37 -6.35 -14.91
CA SER A 42 -15.37 -7.37 -14.58
C SER A 42 -15.84 -7.37 -13.13
N GLU A 43 -15.36 -6.44 -12.29
CA GLU A 43 -15.63 -6.45 -10.84
C GLU A 43 -16.81 -5.53 -10.49
N THR A 44 -17.90 -6.11 -9.98
CA THR A 44 -19.12 -5.37 -9.63
C THR A 44 -18.88 -4.48 -8.41
N GLY A 45 -19.11 -3.18 -8.56
CA GLY A 45 -19.03 -2.21 -7.47
C GLY A 45 -17.69 -1.48 -7.37
N THR A 46 -16.69 -1.81 -8.19
CA THR A 46 -15.48 -1.01 -8.38
C THR A 46 -15.58 -0.18 -9.67
N PRO A 47 -14.98 1.02 -9.73
CA PRO A 47 -14.90 1.76 -10.98
C PRO A 47 -14.16 0.94 -12.06
N PRO A 48 -14.69 0.87 -13.29
CA PRO A 48 -14.02 0.16 -14.38
C PRO A 48 -12.69 0.85 -14.73
N GLY A 49 -11.69 0.06 -15.10
CA GLY A 49 -10.38 0.55 -15.52
C GLY A 49 -9.21 -0.23 -14.95
N THR A 50 -8.02 0.19 -15.37
CA THR A 50 -6.74 -0.35 -14.90
C THR A 50 -6.23 0.47 -13.73
N SER A 51 -5.94 -0.19 -12.61
CA SER A 51 -5.28 0.41 -11.45
C SER A 51 -3.88 -0.15 -11.30
N VAL A 52 -2.91 0.70 -10.98
CA VAL A 52 -1.56 0.29 -10.59
C VAL A 52 -1.38 0.59 -9.11
N ILE A 53 -1.01 -0.43 -8.33
CA ILE A 53 -0.80 -0.32 -6.89
C ILE A 53 0.67 -0.52 -6.61
N PHE A 54 1.25 0.37 -5.82
CA PHE A 54 2.63 0.31 -5.36
C PHE A 54 2.67 0.04 -3.86
N THR A 55 3.62 -0.76 -3.41
CA THR A 55 3.87 -0.99 -1.99
C THR A 55 5.36 -0.96 -1.71
N THR A 56 5.71 -0.57 -0.48
CA THR A 56 7.05 -0.67 0.05
C THR A 56 7.02 -0.98 1.53
N SER A 57 8.05 -1.66 2.02
CA SER A 57 8.19 -2.03 3.42
C SER A 57 9.51 -1.52 3.97
N VAL A 58 9.47 -0.94 5.17
CA VAL A 58 10.65 -0.45 5.89
C VAL A 58 10.62 -0.96 7.32
N TRP A 59 11.79 -1.33 7.84
CA TRP A 59 11.95 -1.71 9.24
C TRP A 59 12.26 -0.46 10.07
N ILE A 60 11.54 -0.27 11.19
CA ILE A 60 11.70 0.89 12.06
C ILE A 60 11.83 0.42 13.51
N HIS A 61 12.91 0.82 14.18
CA HIS A 61 13.17 0.49 15.60
C HIS A 61 12.43 1.44 16.55
N VAL A 62 11.09 1.44 16.52
CA VAL A 62 10.25 2.21 17.45
C VAL A 62 9.03 1.38 17.88
N SER A 63 8.42 1.72 19.02
CA SER A 63 7.21 1.03 19.45
C SER A 63 6.02 1.32 18.50
N PRO A 64 5.12 0.34 18.28
CA PRO A 64 3.96 0.52 17.41
C PRO A 64 3.09 1.72 17.79
N SER A 65 2.88 1.97 19.08
CA SER A 65 2.09 3.11 19.57
C SER A 65 2.72 4.45 19.20
N ARG A 66 4.05 4.56 19.30
CA ARG A 66 4.77 5.78 18.92
C ARG A 66 4.68 6.02 17.42
N LEU A 67 4.89 4.97 16.61
CA LEU A 67 4.77 5.05 15.15
C LEU A 67 3.34 5.43 14.73
N PHE A 68 2.32 4.79 15.31
CA PHE A 68 0.93 5.09 15.00
C PHE A 68 0.56 6.53 15.33
N ASN A 69 0.97 7.03 16.51
CA ASN A 69 0.75 8.42 16.89
C ASN A 69 1.44 9.41 15.93
N PHE A 70 2.63 9.07 15.42
CA PHE A 70 3.31 9.87 14.41
C PHE A 70 2.60 9.84 13.03
N LEU A 71 2.07 8.68 12.62
CA LEU A 71 1.39 8.53 11.34
C LEU A 71 -0.01 9.15 11.32
N ARG A 72 -0.74 9.11 12.44
CA ARG A 72 -2.11 9.64 12.51
C ARG A 72 -2.17 11.17 12.59
N HIS A 73 -1.13 11.83 13.08
CA HIS A 73 -1.10 13.28 13.25
C HIS A 73 -0.27 13.96 12.15
N GLU A 74 -0.91 14.78 11.33
CA GLU A 74 -0.19 15.53 10.30
C GLU A 74 0.80 16.53 10.90
N SER A 75 0.44 17.14 12.03
CA SER A 75 1.26 18.14 12.72
C SER A 75 2.59 17.60 13.25
N SER A 76 2.76 16.28 13.39
CA SER A 76 4.07 15.69 13.70
C SER A 76 5.01 15.58 12.50
N ARG A 77 4.54 15.91 11.29
CA ARG A 77 5.32 15.88 10.03
C ARG A 77 5.65 17.29 9.51
N LYS A 78 6.13 18.17 10.39
CA LYS A 78 6.58 19.51 9.96
C LYS A 78 7.80 19.35 9.04
N LYS A 79 7.74 19.99 7.87
CA LYS A 79 8.94 20.21 7.05
C LYS A 79 9.74 21.33 7.72
N VAL A 80 11.00 21.05 8.03
CA VAL A 80 12.00 22.07 8.36
C VAL A 80 12.45 22.71 7.06
#